data_AF-A0A6A6L469-F1
#
_entry.id   AF-A0A6A6L469-F1
#
_cell.length_a   1.000
_cell.length_b   1.000
_cell.length_c   1.000
_cell.angle_alpha   90.00
_cell.angle_beta   90.00
_cell.angle_gamma   90.00
#
_symmetry.space_group_name_H-M   'P 1'
#
loop_
_entity.id
_entity.type
_entity.pdbx_description
1 polymer ?
#
loop_
_entity_poly.entity_id
_entity_poly.type
_entity_poly.pdbx_seq_one_letter_code
_entity_poly.pdbx_strand_id
1 'polypeptide(L)'
;MILKRIENRDKDYPVREMVPVAQEVLKARMLLIQGVSTLIQVIPVLACKFCAEVYMGEKGHLIQTCWGYRRGAKNRVHVWITGGLSDILVPVETFRLNNMFQKIIKHDQRFDFDRVPAVVELCRQAGADQTTENLYSSTRTLDSVSSGLDRADSLSPEDLKLVANGTLRAWETLRSGVQKLLLVYPAKVCKHCSEVHVGPSGHKARLCGVFRYESWRGSHFWKKAAVDDLVPPKIVWRHRPQDPPVLLNEGRDFYGHAPAVVDLCTKAGAIAPKKYYCMMKIQGGLFYIQVGNDATVADLKREIGDQQKLPQDRLILFLDNHQNRLINEDGDGASLVDCGVHEGSHIYLFFNPLEDGSTHHFLFTLPDSFLGEA
;
A
#
# COMPACT_ATOMS: atom_id res chain seq x y z
N MET A 1 38.25 2.31 27.14
CA MET A 1 37.08 2.98 27.75
C MET A 1 35.78 2.75 26.96
N ILE A 2 35.80 2.81 25.61
CA ILE A 2 34.60 2.59 24.77
C ILE A 2 34.10 1.14 24.80
N LEU A 3 34.99 0.15 24.69
CA LEU A 3 34.60 -1.27 24.71
C LEU A 3 33.89 -1.66 26.02
N LYS A 4 34.41 -1.22 27.18
CA LYS A 4 33.76 -1.40 28.49
C LYS A 4 32.35 -0.78 28.57
N ARG A 5 32.11 0.35 27.88
CA ARG A 5 30.77 0.98 27.82
C ARG A 5 29.81 0.18 26.94
N ILE A 6 30.30 -0.45 25.88
CA ILE A 6 29.51 -1.31 24.99
C ILE A 6 29.15 -2.62 25.73
N GLU A 7 30.13 -3.27 26.36
CA GLU A 7 29.91 -4.47 27.19
C GLU A 7 28.94 -4.21 28.34
N ASN A 8 28.98 -3.03 28.96
CA ASN A 8 28.01 -2.68 30.01
C ASN A 8 26.60 -2.45 29.46
N ARG A 9 26.45 -1.93 28.23
CA ARG A 9 25.12 -1.78 27.59
C ARG A 9 24.52 -3.11 27.17
N ASP A 10 25.33 -4.07 26.77
CA ASP A 10 24.86 -5.40 26.35
C ASP A 10 24.13 -6.13 27.50
N LYS A 11 24.48 -5.83 28.76
CA LYS A 11 23.81 -6.40 29.95
C LYS A 11 22.36 -5.96 30.13
N ASP A 12 21.99 -4.82 29.56
CA ASP A 12 20.63 -4.26 29.67
C ASP A 12 19.69 -4.82 28.59
N TYR A 13 20.19 -5.73 27.73
CA TYR A 13 19.45 -6.31 26.62
C TYR A 13 19.27 -7.81 26.82
N PRO A 14 18.10 -8.37 26.46
CA PRO A 14 16.90 -7.66 26.00
C PRO A 14 16.21 -6.88 27.14
N VAL A 15 15.59 -5.75 26.79
CA VAL A 15 14.70 -5.00 27.69
C VAL A 15 13.44 -5.84 27.92
N ARG A 16 13.28 -6.39 29.12
CA ARG A 16 12.26 -7.40 29.45
C ARG A 16 10.84 -6.95 29.14
N GLU A 17 10.53 -5.68 29.36
CA GLU A 17 9.23 -5.07 29.10
C GLU A 17 8.87 -5.03 27.60
N MET A 18 9.86 -5.17 26.71
CA MET A 18 9.64 -5.20 25.26
C MET A 18 9.42 -6.62 24.72
N VAL A 19 9.68 -7.67 25.50
CA VAL A 19 9.49 -9.06 25.08
C VAL A 19 8.03 -9.33 24.64
N PRO A 20 6.99 -8.92 25.38
CA PRO A 20 5.61 -9.13 24.96
C PRO A 20 5.27 -8.40 23.65
N VAL A 21 5.83 -7.19 23.45
CA VAL A 21 5.65 -6.42 22.21
C VAL A 21 6.28 -7.17 21.03
N ALA A 22 7.48 -7.72 21.23
CA ALA A 22 8.17 -8.49 20.19
C ALA A 22 7.42 -9.78 19.83
N GLN A 23 6.85 -10.48 20.80
CA GLN A 23 6.00 -11.66 20.58
C GLN A 23 4.72 -11.30 19.83
N GLU A 24 4.05 -10.21 20.20
CA GLU A 24 2.86 -9.70 19.51
C GLU A 24 3.17 -9.36 18.05
N VAL A 25 4.31 -8.73 17.78
CA VAL A 25 4.78 -8.41 16.43
C VAL A 25 4.96 -9.67 15.58
N LEU A 26 5.57 -10.72 16.12
CA LEU A 26 5.75 -11.99 15.40
C LEU A 26 4.40 -12.66 15.10
N LYS A 27 3.50 -12.70 16.08
CA LYS A 27 2.14 -13.25 15.91
C LYS A 27 1.36 -12.46 14.84
N ALA A 28 1.40 -11.13 14.90
CA ALA A 28 0.76 -10.27 13.91
C ALA A 28 1.35 -10.48 12.51
N ARG A 29 2.67 -10.64 12.39
CA ARG A 29 3.32 -10.95 11.11
C ARG A 29 2.83 -12.27 10.51
N MET A 30 2.70 -13.32 11.32
CA MET A 30 2.18 -14.62 10.89
C MET A 30 0.73 -14.51 10.39
N LEU A 31 -0.15 -13.90 11.19
CA LEU A 31 -1.56 -13.70 10.83
C LEU A 31 -1.72 -12.86 9.56
N LEU A 32 -0.88 -11.84 9.39
CA LEU A 32 -0.84 -11.02 8.18
C LEU A 32 -0.46 -11.85 6.95
N ILE A 33 0.60 -12.66 7.03
CA ILE A 33 1.04 -13.50 5.91
C ILE A 33 -0.05 -14.51 5.52
N GLN A 34 -0.65 -15.17 6.52
CA GLN A 34 -1.74 -16.12 6.30
C GLN A 34 -2.94 -15.44 5.66
N GLY A 35 -3.39 -14.33 6.23
CA GLY A 35 -4.55 -13.60 5.75
C GLY A 35 -4.37 -13.06 4.32
N VAL A 36 -3.22 -12.46 4.01
CA VAL A 36 -2.91 -12.06 2.63
C VAL A 36 -2.89 -13.26 1.70
N SER A 37 -2.26 -14.38 2.10
CA SER A 37 -2.20 -15.60 1.28
C SER A 37 -3.58 -16.17 0.97
N THR A 38 -4.52 -16.12 1.92
CA THR A 38 -5.92 -16.52 1.69
C THR A 38 -6.64 -15.55 0.75
N LEU A 39 -6.51 -14.24 0.97
CA LEU A 39 -7.24 -13.24 0.18
C LEU A 39 -6.80 -13.20 -1.29
N ILE A 40 -5.52 -13.40 -1.58
CA ILE A 40 -5.02 -13.41 -2.97
C ILE A 40 -5.45 -14.64 -3.77
N GLN A 41 -6.02 -15.67 -3.13
CA GLN A 41 -6.60 -16.81 -3.85
C GLN A 41 -7.92 -16.45 -4.52
N VAL A 42 -8.62 -15.42 -4.02
CA VAL A 42 -9.94 -15.00 -4.51
C VAL A 42 -9.95 -13.60 -5.11
N ILE A 43 -9.05 -12.71 -4.68
CA ILE A 43 -8.89 -11.36 -5.25
C ILE A 43 -7.67 -11.37 -6.17
N PRO A 44 -7.83 -11.15 -7.49
CA PRO A 44 -6.71 -11.09 -8.41
C PRO A 44 -5.72 -9.99 -8.05
N VAL A 45 -4.43 -10.35 -8.09
CA VAL A 45 -3.31 -9.42 -7.88
C VAL A 45 -2.48 -9.41 -9.15
N LEU A 46 -2.19 -8.22 -9.65
CA LEU A 46 -1.39 -7.99 -10.83
C LEU A 46 -0.11 -7.25 -10.43
N ALA A 47 1.04 -7.77 -10.81
CA ALA A 47 2.33 -7.11 -10.68
C ALA A 47 2.84 -6.68 -12.06
N CYS A 48 3.50 -5.53 -12.13
CA CYS A 48 4.12 -5.10 -13.38
C CYS A 48 5.40 -5.91 -13.63
N LYS A 49 5.55 -6.42 -14.85
CA LYS A 49 6.75 -7.16 -15.28
C LYS A 49 8.05 -6.35 -15.22
N PHE A 50 7.95 -5.02 -15.32
CA PHE A 50 9.11 -4.15 -15.54
C PHE A 50 9.43 -3.18 -14.41
N CYS A 51 8.48 -2.94 -13.50
CA CYS A 51 8.68 -2.05 -12.36
C CYS A 51 7.98 -2.62 -11.13
N ALA A 52 8.15 -1.96 -9.99
CA ALA A 52 7.60 -2.44 -8.73
C ALA A 52 6.09 -2.13 -8.58
N GLU A 53 5.35 -1.71 -9.60
CA GLU A 53 3.93 -1.38 -9.43
C GLU A 53 3.07 -2.64 -9.31
N VAL A 54 2.04 -2.57 -8.47
CA VAL A 54 1.10 -3.66 -8.20
C VAL A 54 -0.31 -3.08 -8.20
N TYR A 55 -1.28 -3.86 -8.69
CA TYR A 55 -2.68 -3.50 -8.76
C TYR A 55 -3.55 -4.67 -8.32
N MET A 56 -4.62 -4.41 -7.56
CA MET A 56 -5.59 -5.43 -7.17
C MET A 56 -6.80 -5.34 -8.10
N GLY A 57 -7.12 -6.41 -8.81
CA GLY A 57 -8.26 -6.46 -9.73
C GLY A 57 -8.01 -7.34 -10.96
N GLU A 58 -9.07 -7.69 -11.65
CA GLU A 58 -9.03 -8.59 -12.82
C GLU A 58 -8.23 -8.01 -13.99
N LYS A 59 -8.38 -6.70 -14.23
CA LYS A 59 -7.67 -5.96 -15.27
C LYS A 59 -6.83 -4.88 -14.63
N GLY A 60 -5.57 -4.77 -15.04
CA GLY A 60 -4.69 -3.71 -14.56
C GLY A 60 -5.04 -2.36 -15.20
N HIS A 61 -4.62 -1.27 -14.56
CA HIS A 61 -4.90 0.08 -15.05
C HIS A 61 -4.09 0.47 -16.31
N LEU A 62 -4.56 1.51 -16.99
CA LEU A 62 -3.94 2.12 -18.17
C LEU A 62 -3.21 3.44 -17.87
N ILE A 63 -3.02 3.77 -16.58
CA ILE A 63 -2.20 4.92 -16.17
C ILE A 63 -0.75 4.73 -16.64
N GLN A 64 -0.20 5.78 -17.26
CA GLN A 64 1.12 5.76 -17.87
C GLN A 64 2.23 6.09 -16.85
N THR A 65 2.38 5.24 -15.84
CA THR A 65 3.37 5.40 -14.74
C THR A 65 4.52 4.39 -14.81
N CYS A 66 4.52 3.48 -15.77
CA CYS A 66 5.56 2.47 -15.87
C CYS A 66 6.91 3.11 -16.23
N TRP A 67 7.93 2.79 -15.43
CA TRP A 67 9.31 3.24 -15.67
C TRP A 67 10.08 2.32 -16.63
N GLY A 68 9.47 1.20 -17.04
CA GLY A 68 10.10 0.19 -17.88
C GLY A 68 11.34 -0.43 -17.25
N TYR A 69 12.02 -1.29 -18.01
CA TYR A 69 13.28 -1.88 -17.55
C TYR A 69 14.46 -0.94 -17.81
N ARG A 70 15.13 -0.49 -16.75
CA ARG A 70 16.38 0.31 -16.77
C ARG A 70 16.35 1.58 -17.63
N ARG A 71 16.60 1.44 -18.95
CA ARG A 71 16.75 2.51 -19.94
C ARG A 71 15.60 2.56 -20.95
N GLY A 72 14.51 1.84 -20.68
CA GLY A 72 13.31 1.89 -21.50
C GLY A 72 12.66 3.28 -21.48
N ALA A 73 11.78 3.52 -22.45
CA ALA A 73 10.94 4.70 -22.44
C ALA A 73 10.03 4.68 -21.19
N LYS A 74 10.00 5.83 -20.52
CA LYS A 74 9.26 6.07 -19.28
C LYS A 74 7.82 6.48 -19.61
N ASN A 75 6.97 6.47 -18.59
CA ASN A 75 5.56 6.87 -18.68
C ASN A 75 4.80 6.05 -19.73
N ARG A 76 4.88 4.73 -19.61
CA ARG A 76 4.10 3.80 -20.43
C ARG A 76 3.03 3.12 -19.59
N VAL A 77 2.06 2.53 -20.27
CA VAL A 77 1.17 1.53 -19.65
C VAL A 77 1.99 0.33 -19.16
N HIS A 78 1.51 -0.31 -18.11
CA HIS A 78 2.19 -1.46 -17.52
C HIS A 78 1.90 -2.74 -18.29
N VAL A 79 2.86 -3.67 -18.25
CA VAL A 79 2.64 -5.05 -18.68
C VAL A 79 2.42 -5.89 -17.43
N TRP A 80 1.18 -6.29 -17.23
CA TRP A 80 0.73 -6.99 -16.03
C TRP A 80 0.98 -8.50 -16.14
N ILE A 81 1.46 -9.07 -15.04
CA ILE A 81 1.57 -10.51 -14.79
C ILE A 81 0.88 -10.83 -13.46
N THR A 82 0.61 -12.10 -13.19
CA THR A 82 0.10 -12.54 -11.89
C THR A 82 1.08 -12.15 -10.78
N GLY A 83 0.61 -11.34 -9.83
CA GLY A 83 1.35 -10.98 -8.63
C GLY A 83 1.13 -11.98 -7.51
N GLY A 84 2.03 -11.98 -6.54
CA GLY A 84 1.98 -12.89 -5.39
C GLY A 84 2.20 -12.19 -4.06
N LEU A 85 2.41 -13.01 -3.02
CA LEU A 85 2.59 -12.55 -1.64
C LEU A 85 3.71 -11.51 -1.49
N SER A 86 4.85 -11.73 -2.17
CA SER A 86 6.02 -10.84 -2.06
C SER A 86 5.83 -9.49 -2.78
N ASP A 87 4.87 -9.40 -3.70
CA ASP A 87 4.53 -8.13 -4.37
C ASP A 87 3.72 -7.21 -3.45
N ILE A 88 2.92 -7.81 -2.56
CA ILE A 88 2.11 -7.11 -1.54
C ILE A 88 2.94 -6.87 -0.27
N LEU A 89 3.53 -7.94 0.29
CA LEU A 89 4.37 -7.93 1.48
C LEU A 89 5.84 -7.95 1.08
N VAL A 90 6.39 -6.77 0.77
CA VAL A 90 7.77 -6.63 0.28
C VAL A 90 8.76 -7.20 1.33
N PRO A 91 9.52 -8.25 0.98
CA PRO A 91 10.48 -8.84 1.91
C PRO A 91 11.63 -7.86 2.19
N VAL A 92 11.93 -7.66 3.47
CA VAL A 92 13.10 -6.90 3.92
C VAL A 92 13.97 -7.81 4.77
N GLU A 93 15.22 -7.97 4.37
CA GLU A 93 16.18 -8.84 5.03
C GLU A 93 17.30 -8.05 5.72
N THR A 94 17.90 -8.67 6.73
CA THR A 94 19.08 -8.21 7.45
C THR A 94 19.97 -9.40 7.75
N PHE A 95 21.24 -9.15 8.07
CA PHE A 95 22.08 -10.15 8.71
C PHE A 95 21.57 -10.48 10.11
N ARG A 96 21.52 -11.77 10.43
CA ARG A 96 21.35 -12.27 11.79
C ARG A 96 22.56 -11.88 12.63
N LEU A 97 22.35 -11.34 13.83
CA LEU A 97 23.44 -11.06 14.76
C LEU A 97 23.42 -12.06 15.93
N ASN A 98 24.51 -12.21 16.66
CA ASN A 98 24.49 -13.01 17.90
C ASN A 98 23.86 -12.22 19.05
N ASN A 99 24.29 -10.96 19.21
CA ASN A 99 23.73 -9.99 20.16
C ASN A 99 23.74 -8.58 19.55
N MET A 100 23.05 -7.64 20.21
CA MET A 100 22.82 -6.27 19.72
C MET A 100 24.12 -5.49 19.52
N PHE A 101 25.13 -5.74 20.34
CA PHE A 101 26.37 -4.97 20.38
C PHE A 101 27.60 -5.73 19.90
N GLN A 102 27.40 -6.78 19.09
CA GLN A 102 28.50 -7.58 18.57
C GLN A 102 29.43 -6.78 17.67
N LYS A 103 30.59 -7.38 17.35
CA LYS A 103 31.55 -6.81 16.40
C LYS A 103 30.89 -6.57 15.05
N ILE A 104 31.23 -5.45 14.42
CA ILE A 104 30.72 -5.06 13.10
C ILE A 104 31.10 -6.12 12.06
N ILE A 105 30.09 -6.63 11.34
CA ILE A 105 30.27 -7.57 10.23
C ILE A 105 31.06 -6.89 9.11
N LYS A 106 32.22 -7.47 8.78
CA LYS A 106 33.05 -7.03 7.64
C LYS A 106 32.56 -7.63 6.32
N HIS A 107 33.10 -7.15 5.21
CA HIS A 107 32.64 -7.59 3.88
C HIS A 107 32.96 -9.05 3.56
N ASP A 108 34.16 -9.49 3.93
CA ASP A 108 34.62 -10.88 3.84
C ASP A 108 33.73 -11.82 4.66
N GLN A 109 33.27 -11.36 5.83
CA GLN A 109 32.45 -12.14 6.75
C GLN A 109 30.97 -12.24 6.34
N ARG A 110 30.54 -11.61 5.24
CA ARG A 110 29.11 -11.54 4.88
C ARG A 110 28.46 -12.90 4.63
N PHE A 111 29.26 -13.93 4.33
CA PHE A 111 28.79 -15.29 4.10
C PHE A 111 28.77 -16.12 5.38
N ASP A 112 29.33 -15.60 6.47
CA ASP A 112 29.35 -16.26 7.78
C ASP A 112 28.06 -16.02 8.57
N PHE A 113 27.16 -15.19 8.05
CA PHE A 113 25.91 -14.78 8.71
C PHE A 113 24.71 -15.02 7.81
N ASP A 114 23.66 -15.62 8.36
CA ASP A 114 22.38 -15.83 7.68
C ASP A 114 21.70 -14.50 7.35
N ARG A 115 20.97 -14.48 6.23
CA ARG A 115 19.98 -13.45 5.91
C ARG A 115 18.64 -13.87 6.46
N VAL A 116 18.00 -13.00 7.22
CA VAL A 116 16.70 -13.24 7.86
C VAL A 116 15.79 -12.02 7.72
N PRO A 117 14.46 -12.17 7.81
CA PRO A 117 13.56 -11.03 7.78
C PRO A 117 13.89 -10.02 8.89
N ALA A 118 13.97 -8.73 8.54
CA ALA A 118 14.40 -7.67 9.45
C ALA A 118 13.51 -7.54 10.70
N VAL A 119 12.20 -7.71 10.54
CA VAL A 119 11.26 -7.74 11.66
C VAL A 119 11.54 -8.92 12.60
N VAL A 120 11.85 -10.10 12.05
CA VAL A 120 12.12 -11.31 12.85
C VAL A 120 13.41 -11.13 13.65
N GLU A 121 14.46 -10.57 13.05
CA GLU A 121 15.69 -10.25 13.77
C GLU A 121 15.47 -9.18 14.84
N LEU A 122 14.69 -8.12 14.55
CA LEU A 122 14.34 -7.09 15.53
C LEU A 122 13.64 -7.69 16.76
N CYS A 123 12.65 -8.55 16.54
CA CYS A 123 11.94 -9.23 17.63
C CYS A 123 12.85 -10.18 18.42
N ARG A 124 13.75 -10.89 17.73
CA ARG A 124 14.72 -11.80 18.39
C ARG A 124 15.68 -11.04 19.29
N GLN A 125 16.21 -9.91 18.80
CA GLN A 125 17.06 -9.03 19.61
C GLN A 125 16.32 -8.44 20.80
N ALA A 126 14.99 -8.33 20.69
CA ALA A 126 14.11 -7.93 21.78
C ALA A 126 13.71 -9.07 22.73
N GLY A 127 14.29 -10.25 22.58
CA GLY A 127 14.09 -11.39 23.49
C GLY A 127 12.84 -12.22 23.19
N ALA A 128 12.21 -12.06 22.02
CA ALA A 128 11.15 -12.98 21.61
C ALA A 128 11.73 -14.33 21.19
N ASP A 129 11.22 -15.41 21.79
CA ASP A 129 11.52 -16.77 21.37
C ASP A 129 10.99 -17.04 19.95
N GLN A 130 11.86 -17.60 19.12
CA GLN A 130 11.49 -18.03 17.77
C GLN A 130 10.96 -19.45 17.83
N THR A 131 9.64 -19.64 17.69
CA THR A 131 9.09 -20.94 17.31
C THR A 131 9.35 -21.18 15.82
N THR A 132 9.48 -22.45 15.41
CA THR A 132 9.74 -22.86 14.01
C THR A 132 8.72 -22.29 13.02
N GLU A 133 7.49 -21.99 13.47
CA GLU A 133 6.44 -21.36 12.68
C GLU A 133 6.76 -19.89 12.33
N ASN A 134 7.43 -19.14 13.20
CA ASN A 134 7.78 -17.73 13.00
C ASN A 134 8.91 -17.51 11.96
N LEU A 135 9.71 -18.55 11.71
CA LEU A 135 10.90 -18.50 10.85
C LEU A 135 10.63 -18.85 9.39
N TYR A 136 9.70 -19.77 9.13
CA TYR A 136 9.53 -20.42 7.81
C TYR A 136 8.18 -20.15 7.13
N SER A 137 7.35 -19.21 7.62
CA SER A 137 6.07 -18.87 6.97
C SER A 137 6.22 -18.33 5.54
N SER A 138 7.43 -18.00 5.09
CA SER A 138 7.68 -17.66 3.68
C SER A 138 7.81 -18.90 2.77
N THR A 139 8.09 -20.10 3.32
CA THR A 139 8.49 -21.27 2.51
C THR A 139 7.56 -22.48 2.67
N ARG A 140 6.97 -22.75 3.84
CA ARG A 140 6.16 -23.98 4.03
C ARG A 140 4.74 -23.92 3.47
N THR A 141 4.18 -22.74 3.21
CA THR A 141 2.80 -22.61 2.73
C THR A 141 2.63 -22.94 1.24
N LEU A 142 3.72 -23.13 0.48
CA LEU A 142 3.62 -23.61 -0.91
C LEU A 142 3.61 -25.15 -0.96
N ASP A 143 4.42 -25.82 -0.14
CA ASP A 143 4.62 -27.27 -0.27
C ASP A 143 3.60 -28.12 0.52
N SER A 144 3.01 -27.60 1.60
CA SER A 144 2.04 -28.36 2.41
C SER A 144 0.58 -28.20 1.96
N VAL A 145 0.30 -27.35 0.96
CA VAL A 145 -1.07 -27.16 0.43
C VAL A 145 -1.32 -28.02 -0.82
N SER A 146 -0.30 -28.74 -1.32
CA SER A 146 -0.47 -29.75 -2.37
C SER A 146 -1.11 -31.07 -1.88
N SER A 147 -1.55 -31.16 -0.62
CA SER A 147 -2.24 -32.33 -0.05
C SER A 147 -3.58 -31.96 0.59
N GLY A 148 -4.33 -31.07 -0.07
CA GLY A 148 -5.67 -30.63 0.33
C GLY A 148 -6.48 -30.08 -0.84
N LEU A 149 -6.46 -30.78 -1.98
CA LEU A 149 -7.38 -30.55 -3.09
C LEU A 149 -8.79 -30.99 -2.65
N ASP A 150 -9.41 -30.25 -1.73
CA ASP A 150 -10.83 -30.37 -1.34
C ASP A 150 -11.30 -29.34 -0.27
N ARG A 151 -10.62 -28.18 -0.08
CA ARG A 151 -11.08 -27.18 0.92
C ARG A 151 -11.10 -25.71 0.48
N ALA A 152 -11.05 -25.46 -0.82
CA ALA A 152 -11.45 -24.18 -1.40
C ALA A 152 -12.90 -24.29 -1.92
N ASP A 153 -13.78 -24.89 -1.12
CA ASP A 153 -15.21 -24.56 -1.20
C ASP A 153 -15.31 -23.04 -1.02
N SER A 154 -15.93 -22.38 -1.98
CA SER A 154 -16.05 -20.92 -2.10
C SER A 154 -16.28 -20.27 -0.74
N LEU A 155 -15.25 -19.58 -0.22
CA LEU A 155 -15.37 -18.79 1.01
C LEU A 155 -16.56 -17.85 0.85
N SER A 156 -17.48 -17.86 1.83
CA SER A 156 -18.62 -16.96 1.78
C SER A 156 -18.13 -15.50 1.86
N PRO A 157 -18.92 -14.52 1.37
CA PRO A 157 -18.57 -13.11 1.54
C PRO A 157 -18.29 -12.71 2.99
N GLU A 158 -18.97 -13.34 3.95
CA GLU A 158 -18.76 -13.09 5.39
C GLU A 158 -17.44 -13.69 5.90
N ASP A 159 -17.06 -14.89 5.44
CA ASP A 159 -15.77 -15.48 5.78
C ASP A 159 -14.61 -14.65 5.20
N LEU A 160 -14.75 -14.16 3.96
CA LEU A 160 -13.77 -13.26 3.35
C LEU A 160 -13.63 -11.96 4.15
N LYS A 161 -14.76 -11.38 4.57
CA LYS A 161 -14.79 -10.18 5.41
C LYS A 161 -14.15 -10.42 6.77
N LEU A 162 -14.35 -11.59 7.38
CA LEU A 162 -13.71 -11.99 8.63
C LEU A 162 -12.19 -12.07 8.48
N VAL A 163 -11.71 -12.77 7.43
CA VAL A 163 -10.28 -12.88 7.10
C VAL A 163 -9.69 -11.49 6.85
N ALA A 164 -10.38 -10.64 6.09
CA ALA A 164 -9.95 -9.29 5.77
C ALA A 164 -9.81 -8.40 7.01
N ASN A 165 -10.79 -8.44 7.92
CA ASN A 165 -10.72 -7.69 9.18
C ASN A 165 -9.57 -8.17 10.08
N GLY A 166 -9.37 -9.49 10.17
CA GLY A 166 -8.24 -10.07 10.90
C GLY A 166 -6.88 -9.66 10.31
N THR A 167 -6.77 -9.70 8.98
CA THR A 167 -5.58 -9.31 8.22
C THR A 167 -5.25 -7.83 8.41
N LEU A 168 -6.25 -6.97 8.34
CA LEU A 168 -6.09 -5.52 8.51
C LEU A 168 -5.68 -5.17 9.94
N ARG A 169 -6.26 -5.83 10.95
CA ARG A 169 -5.83 -5.70 12.34
C ARG A 169 -4.38 -6.14 12.51
N ALA A 170 -4.01 -7.29 11.94
CA ALA A 170 -2.64 -7.80 12.00
C ALA A 170 -1.62 -6.84 11.35
N TRP A 171 -1.97 -6.22 10.23
CA TRP A 171 -1.16 -5.17 9.58
C TRP A 171 -0.89 -3.98 10.52
N GLU A 172 -1.92 -3.50 11.20
CA GLU A 172 -1.84 -2.39 12.16
C GLU A 172 -1.01 -2.73 13.40
N THR A 173 -1.26 -3.90 13.99
CA THR A 173 -0.51 -4.40 15.15
C THR A 173 0.97 -4.59 14.81
N LEU A 174 1.27 -5.19 13.65
CA LEU A 174 2.65 -5.39 13.18
C LEU A 174 3.41 -4.06 13.09
N ARG A 175 2.84 -3.07 12.40
CA ARG A 175 3.51 -1.78 12.17
C ARG A 175 3.68 -0.98 13.45
N SER A 176 2.65 -0.92 14.29
CA SER A 176 2.72 -0.21 15.57
C SER A 176 3.69 -0.88 16.56
N GLY A 177 3.74 -2.22 16.60
CA GLY A 177 4.70 -2.95 17.42
C GLY A 177 6.15 -2.75 16.94
N VAL A 178 6.40 -2.80 15.64
CA VAL A 178 7.73 -2.46 15.07
C VAL A 178 8.12 -1.03 15.43
N GLN A 179 7.19 -0.07 15.38
CA GLN A 179 7.45 1.30 15.80
C GLN A 179 7.92 1.37 17.26
N LYS A 180 7.22 0.69 18.18
CA LYS A 180 7.59 0.63 19.60
C LYS A 180 8.98 0.00 19.80
N LEU A 181 9.26 -1.10 19.11
CA LEU A 181 10.57 -1.75 19.18
C LEU A 181 11.70 -0.85 18.68
N LEU A 182 11.49 -0.10 17.59
CA LEU A 182 12.48 0.84 17.05
C LEU A 182 12.77 2.06 17.95
N LEU A 183 11.96 2.31 18.98
CA LEU A 183 12.27 3.29 20.02
C LEU A 183 13.34 2.80 21.00
N VAL A 184 13.43 1.48 21.20
CA VAL A 184 14.31 0.84 22.19
C VAL A 184 15.51 0.18 21.53
N TYR A 185 15.28 -0.57 20.45
CA TYR A 185 16.29 -1.35 19.76
C TYR A 185 16.80 -0.59 18.54
N PRO A 186 18.11 -0.27 18.46
CA PRO A 186 18.63 0.50 17.35
C PRO A 186 18.64 -0.35 16.07
N ALA A 187 18.14 0.24 14.99
CA ALA A 187 18.28 -0.31 13.64
C ALA A 187 18.72 0.80 12.67
N LYS A 188 19.40 0.38 11.60
CA LYS A 188 19.93 1.24 10.55
C LYS A 188 19.43 0.77 9.20
N VAL A 189 19.26 1.73 8.30
CA VAL A 189 18.97 1.49 6.88
C VAL A 189 19.96 2.30 6.05
N CYS A 190 20.31 1.80 4.87
CA CYS A 190 21.09 2.57 3.92
C CYS A 190 20.21 3.66 3.27
N LYS A 191 20.72 4.89 3.15
CA LYS A 191 20.01 5.99 2.48
C LYS A 191 19.81 5.75 0.98
N HIS A 192 20.65 4.93 0.36
CA HIS A 192 20.72 4.77 -1.10
C HIS A 192 20.29 3.40 -1.62
N CYS A 193 20.08 2.42 -0.74
CA CYS A 193 19.61 1.09 -1.13
C CYS A 193 18.75 0.49 -0.01
N SER A 194 18.04 -0.59 -0.30
CA SER A 194 17.10 -1.25 0.62
C SER A 194 17.77 -2.11 1.71
N GLU A 195 19.06 -1.86 2.02
CA GLU A 195 19.79 -2.67 2.99
C GLU A 195 19.47 -2.19 4.41
N VAL A 196 19.10 -3.14 5.28
CA VAL A 196 18.74 -2.90 6.68
C VAL A 196 19.69 -3.67 7.60
N HIS A 197 19.98 -3.09 8.76
CA HIS A 197 20.77 -3.71 9.81
C HIS A 197 20.13 -3.45 11.17
N VAL A 198 19.74 -4.51 11.88
CA VAL A 198 19.23 -4.43 13.25
C VAL A 198 20.41 -4.34 14.22
N GLY A 199 20.95 -3.14 14.39
CA GLY A 199 22.07 -2.87 15.28
C GLY A 199 22.47 -1.39 15.31
N PRO A 200 23.36 -0.98 16.23
CA PRO A 200 23.68 0.43 16.46
C PRO A 200 24.52 1.09 15.37
N SER A 201 25.34 0.36 14.61
CA SER A 201 26.37 0.95 13.74
C SER A 201 26.28 0.59 12.25
N GLY A 202 25.42 -0.37 11.87
CA GLY A 202 25.42 -0.89 10.50
C GLY A 202 26.64 -1.79 10.21
N HIS A 203 26.53 -2.64 9.19
CA HIS A 203 27.64 -3.50 8.76
C HIS A 203 28.57 -2.78 7.76
N LYS A 204 29.74 -3.39 7.51
CA LYS A 204 30.73 -2.94 6.52
C LYS A 204 30.75 -3.79 5.24
N ALA A 205 29.80 -4.72 5.08
CA ALA A 205 29.65 -5.42 3.80
C ALA A 205 29.38 -4.43 2.64
N ARG A 206 30.12 -4.61 1.54
CA ARG A 206 30.06 -3.76 0.36
C ARG A 206 28.97 -4.22 -0.61
N LEU A 207 27.71 -4.07 -0.21
CA LEU A 207 26.54 -4.54 -0.97
C LEU A 207 25.78 -3.40 -1.66
N CYS A 208 26.15 -2.14 -1.42
CA CYS A 208 25.46 -1.02 -2.02
C CYS A 208 25.76 -0.91 -3.52
N GLY A 209 24.79 -1.29 -4.35
CA GLY A 209 24.92 -1.28 -5.82
C GLY A 209 25.10 0.11 -6.43
N VAL A 210 24.66 1.17 -5.74
CA VAL A 210 24.76 2.57 -6.20
C VAL A 210 26.22 3.03 -6.29
N PHE A 211 27.05 2.61 -5.34
CA PHE A 211 28.44 3.08 -5.23
C PHE A 211 29.47 2.05 -5.72
N ARG A 212 29.07 1.11 -6.58
CA ARG A 212 29.94 0.01 -7.00
C ARG A 212 31.19 0.49 -7.76
N TYR A 213 31.07 1.61 -8.50
CA TYR A 213 32.14 2.17 -9.33
C TYR A 213 32.64 3.55 -8.86
N GLU A 214 32.11 4.04 -7.74
CA GLU A 214 32.57 5.29 -7.11
C GLU A 214 33.61 5.01 -6.02
N SER A 215 34.25 6.06 -5.49
CA SER A 215 35.28 5.99 -4.45
C SER A 215 34.84 5.24 -3.18
N TRP A 216 33.54 5.14 -2.95
CA TRP A 216 32.91 4.46 -1.80
C TRP A 216 32.85 2.92 -1.92
N ARG A 217 33.22 2.34 -3.07
CA ARG A 217 33.41 0.88 -3.27
C ARG A 217 32.28 0.01 -2.72
N GLY A 218 31.03 0.42 -2.92
CA GLY A 218 29.83 -0.31 -2.46
C GLY A 218 29.54 -0.24 -0.96
N SER A 219 30.14 0.69 -0.21
CA SER A 219 29.80 0.94 1.20
C SER A 219 28.40 1.55 1.37
N HIS A 220 27.82 1.41 2.56
CA HIS A 220 26.49 1.93 2.88
C HIS A 220 26.55 3.28 3.60
N PHE A 221 25.59 4.15 3.30
CA PHE A 221 25.34 5.38 4.06
C PHE A 221 24.23 5.12 5.08
N TRP A 222 24.61 4.79 6.31
CA TRP A 222 23.66 4.39 7.35
C TRP A 222 22.92 5.58 7.95
N LYS A 223 21.59 5.50 7.99
CA LYS A 223 20.70 6.38 8.77
C LYS A 223 19.89 5.55 9.77
N LYS A 224 19.25 6.20 10.74
CA LYS A 224 18.29 5.54 11.65
C LYS A 224 17.14 4.95 10.83
N ALA A 225 16.79 3.69 11.07
CA ALA A 225 15.65 3.05 10.43
C ALA A 225 14.32 3.53 11.03
N ALA A 226 13.31 3.63 10.18
CA ALA A 226 11.91 3.86 10.50
C ALA A 226 11.07 2.61 10.21
N VAL A 227 9.78 2.67 10.55
CA VAL A 227 8.85 1.53 10.37
C VAL A 227 8.80 1.08 8.92
N ASP A 228 8.75 2.02 7.97
CA ASP A 228 8.65 1.72 6.53
C ASP A 228 9.93 1.11 5.96
N ASP A 229 11.07 1.25 6.63
CA ASP A 229 12.30 0.60 6.21
C ASP A 229 12.28 -0.91 6.52
N LEU A 230 11.51 -1.34 7.54
CA LEU A 230 11.38 -2.75 7.94
C LEU A 230 10.07 -3.39 7.45
N VAL A 231 9.00 -2.60 7.38
CA VAL A 231 7.66 -3.01 6.95
C VAL A 231 7.18 -2.02 5.89
N PRO A 232 7.80 -1.98 4.70
CA PRO A 232 7.46 -1.03 3.66
C PRO A 232 5.98 -1.16 3.22
N PRO A 233 5.20 -0.06 3.22
CA PRO A 233 3.87 -0.07 2.65
C PRO A 233 3.98 -0.04 1.13
N LYS A 234 3.47 -1.09 0.47
CA LYS A 234 3.33 -1.10 -0.98
C LYS A 234 2.18 -0.20 -1.39
N ILE A 235 2.42 1.01 -1.86
CA ILE A 235 1.34 1.90 -2.28
C ILE A 235 0.83 1.50 -3.67
N VAL A 236 -0.49 1.39 -3.81
CA VAL A 236 -1.19 0.97 -5.02
C VAL A 236 -2.27 1.99 -5.38
N TRP A 237 -2.62 2.02 -6.66
CA TRP A 237 -3.81 2.72 -7.14
C TRP A 237 -5.07 2.02 -6.62
N ARG A 238 -5.99 2.81 -6.07
CA ARG A 238 -7.29 2.33 -5.60
C ARG A 238 -8.37 2.72 -6.59
N HIS A 239 -9.11 1.73 -7.06
CA HIS A 239 -10.37 1.92 -7.76
C HIS A 239 -11.50 2.09 -6.74
N ARG A 240 -12.25 3.18 -6.81
CA ARG A 240 -13.43 3.47 -5.99
C ARG A 240 -14.71 3.14 -6.78
N PRO A 241 -15.87 2.99 -6.12
CA PRO A 241 -17.13 2.72 -6.82
C PRO A 241 -17.47 3.72 -7.94
N GLN A 242 -17.07 4.98 -7.78
CA GLN A 242 -17.27 6.06 -8.75
C GLN A 242 -16.27 6.09 -9.92
N ASP A 243 -15.17 5.35 -9.81
CA ASP A 243 -14.11 5.39 -10.82
C ASP A 243 -14.50 4.53 -12.05
N PRO A 244 -13.93 4.81 -13.23
CA PRO A 244 -14.19 3.98 -14.41
C PRO A 244 -13.68 2.55 -14.21
N PRO A 245 -14.31 1.53 -14.84
CA PRO A 245 -13.96 0.11 -14.64
C PRO A 245 -12.47 -0.21 -14.78
N VAL A 246 -11.76 0.56 -15.61
CA VAL A 246 -10.31 0.56 -15.71
C VAL A 246 -9.80 1.99 -15.51
N LEU A 247 -8.88 2.18 -14.57
CA LEU A 247 -8.29 3.50 -14.29
C LEU A 247 -7.46 3.99 -15.48
N LEU A 248 -7.71 5.22 -15.92
CA LEU A 248 -7.11 5.82 -17.12
C LEU A 248 -6.09 6.90 -16.76
N ASN A 249 -5.23 7.26 -17.71
CA ASN A 249 -4.17 8.23 -17.44
C ASN A 249 -4.71 9.64 -17.13
N GLU A 250 -5.83 10.03 -17.73
CA GLU A 250 -6.46 11.35 -17.61
C GLU A 250 -6.98 11.62 -16.19
N GLY A 251 -7.38 10.57 -15.45
CA GLY A 251 -7.93 10.68 -14.10
C GLY A 251 -6.92 10.46 -12.97
N ARG A 252 -5.63 10.25 -13.29
CA ARG A 252 -4.61 9.81 -12.33
C ARG A 252 -4.46 10.73 -11.11
N ASP A 253 -4.72 12.03 -11.28
CA ASP A 253 -4.61 13.00 -10.19
C ASP A 253 -5.83 12.98 -9.25
N PHE A 254 -6.91 12.30 -9.64
CA PHE A 254 -8.18 12.21 -8.92
C PHE A 254 -8.39 10.85 -8.22
N TYR A 255 -7.69 9.81 -8.67
CA TYR A 255 -7.78 8.48 -8.05
C TYR A 255 -7.14 8.43 -6.67
N GLY A 256 -7.68 7.53 -5.85
CA GLY A 256 -7.16 7.22 -4.53
C GLY A 256 -5.95 6.31 -4.59
N HIS A 257 -5.21 6.27 -3.49
CA HIS A 257 -4.16 5.30 -3.24
C HIS A 257 -4.39 4.60 -1.91
N ALA A 258 -3.77 3.44 -1.72
CA ALA A 258 -3.74 2.77 -0.43
C ALA A 258 -2.50 1.88 -0.33
N PRO A 259 -2.07 1.48 0.88
CA PRO A 259 -1.22 0.31 1.01
C PRO A 259 -1.94 -0.92 0.43
N ALA A 260 -1.23 -1.78 -0.30
CA ALA A 260 -1.77 -2.95 -0.98
C ALA A 260 -2.55 -3.87 -0.03
N VAL A 261 -2.04 -4.06 1.19
CA VAL A 261 -2.73 -4.83 2.23
C VAL A 261 -4.08 -4.20 2.60
N VAL A 262 -4.14 -2.88 2.71
CA VAL A 262 -5.37 -2.16 3.04
C VAL A 262 -6.37 -2.25 1.88
N ASP A 263 -5.91 -2.03 0.64
CA ASP A 263 -6.77 -2.13 -0.54
C ASP A 263 -7.36 -3.55 -0.69
N LEU A 264 -6.49 -4.56 -0.57
CA LEU A 264 -6.87 -5.98 -0.60
C LEU A 264 -7.94 -6.31 0.45
N CYS A 265 -7.73 -5.90 1.70
CA CYS A 265 -8.71 -6.16 2.76
C CYS A 265 -10.03 -5.44 2.51
N THR A 266 -10.01 -4.20 2.03
CA THR A 266 -11.26 -3.47 1.74
C THR A 266 -12.04 -4.05 0.57
N LYS A 267 -11.36 -4.60 -0.45
CA LYS A 267 -12.01 -5.33 -1.55
C LYS A 267 -12.66 -6.63 -1.08
N ALA A 268 -12.15 -7.21 0.01
CA ALA A 268 -12.76 -8.33 0.71
C ALA A 268 -13.82 -7.92 1.76
N GLY A 269 -14.23 -6.64 1.81
CA GLY A 269 -15.32 -6.17 2.68
C GLY A 269 -14.89 -5.62 4.04
N ALA A 270 -13.59 -5.50 4.33
CA ALA A 270 -13.13 -4.83 5.56
C ALA A 270 -13.30 -3.31 5.47
N ILE A 271 -13.59 -2.68 6.61
CA ILE A 271 -13.65 -1.22 6.71
C ILE A 271 -12.24 -0.68 6.98
N ALA A 272 -11.77 0.23 6.13
CA ALA A 272 -10.46 0.84 6.30
C ALA A 272 -10.41 1.75 7.55
N PRO A 273 -9.28 1.80 8.28
CA PRO A 273 -9.06 2.82 9.30
C PRO A 273 -9.09 4.25 8.73
N LYS A 274 -9.67 5.19 9.49
CA LYS A 274 -9.82 6.61 9.10
C LYS A 274 -8.52 7.29 8.65
N LYS A 275 -7.37 6.89 9.21
CA LYS A 275 -6.05 7.42 8.83
C LYS A 275 -5.69 7.21 7.35
N TYR A 276 -6.34 6.27 6.67
CA TYR A 276 -6.14 6.01 5.24
C TYR A 276 -7.12 6.79 4.35
N TYR A 277 -8.17 7.39 4.89
CA TYR A 277 -9.27 7.96 4.11
C TYR A 277 -8.82 9.06 3.15
N CYS A 278 -7.92 9.94 3.61
CA CYS A 278 -7.35 11.01 2.78
C CYS A 278 -6.57 10.45 1.59
N MET A 279 -5.69 9.46 1.83
CA MET A 279 -4.92 8.80 0.77
C MET A 279 -5.83 8.06 -0.21
N MET A 280 -6.85 7.40 0.31
CA MET A 280 -7.84 6.63 -0.44
C MET A 280 -8.85 7.51 -1.19
N LYS A 281 -8.89 8.82 -0.91
CA LYS A 281 -9.86 9.78 -1.45
C LYS A 281 -11.30 9.24 -1.44
N ILE A 282 -11.73 8.73 -0.27
CA ILE A 282 -13.06 8.11 -0.12
C ILE A 282 -14.18 9.08 -0.54
N GLN A 283 -14.04 10.36 -0.20
CA GLN A 283 -14.99 11.43 -0.53
C GLN A 283 -14.63 12.20 -1.82
N GLY A 284 -13.63 11.75 -2.59
CA GLY A 284 -13.11 12.53 -3.72
C GLY A 284 -12.05 13.55 -3.33
N GLY A 285 -11.59 14.32 -4.33
CA GLY A 285 -10.85 15.56 -4.12
C GLY A 285 -11.81 16.74 -4.23
N LEU A 286 -11.64 17.74 -3.37
CA LEU A 286 -12.42 18.98 -3.41
C LEU A 286 -11.62 20.05 -4.13
N PHE A 287 -12.27 20.74 -5.06
CA PHE A 287 -11.75 21.96 -5.68
C PHE A 287 -12.91 22.94 -5.86
N TYR A 288 -12.58 24.22 -5.85
CA TYR A 288 -13.55 25.28 -6.07
C TYR A 288 -13.49 25.71 -7.53
N ILE A 289 -14.67 25.98 -8.09
CA ILE A 289 -14.84 26.51 -9.44
C ILE A 289 -15.62 27.81 -9.31
N GLN A 290 -15.16 28.83 -10.01
CA GLN A 290 -15.85 30.11 -10.09
C GLN A 290 -16.44 30.27 -11.49
N VAL A 291 -17.75 30.50 -11.56
CA VAL A 291 -18.49 30.72 -12.80
C VAL A 291 -19.30 32.02 -12.70
N GLY A 292 -19.71 32.57 -13.85
CA GLY A 292 -20.59 33.74 -13.90
C GLY A 292 -21.99 33.44 -13.33
N ASN A 293 -22.72 34.50 -12.95
CA ASN A 293 -24.06 34.37 -12.37
C ASN A 293 -25.11 33.79 -13.36
N ASP A 294 -24.85 33.95 -14.65
CA ASP A 294 -25.66 33.48 -15.78
C ASP A 294 -25.03 32.26 -16.46
N ALA A 295 -24.06 31.60 -15.81
CA ALA A 295 -23.36 30.46 -16.38
C ALA A 295 -24.27 29.25 -16.61
N THR A 296 -23.97 28.55 -17.69
CA THR A 296 -24.63 27.30 -18.08
C THR A 296 -23.86 26.07 -17.60
N VAL A 297 -24.47 24.90 -17.73
CA VAL A 297 -23.79 23.61 -17.50
C VAL A 297 -22.55 23.46 -18.39
N ALA A 298 -22.59 23.92 -19.64
CA ALA A 298 -21.44 23.94 -20.55
C ALA A 298 -20.30 24.81 -20.03
N ASP A 299 -20.61 25.99 -19.47
CA ASP A 299 -19.61 26.90 -18.90
C ASP A 299 -18.95 26.29 -17.67
N LEU A 300 -19.73 25.65 -16.80
CA LEU A 300 -19.21 24.91 -15.66
C LEU A 300 -18.29 23.76 -16.09
N LYS A 301 -18.73 22.93 -17.05
CA LYS A 301 -17.90 21.83 -17.58
C LYS A 301 -16.61 22.36 -18.21
N ARG A 302 -16.66 23.47 -18.92
CA ARG A 302 -15.49 24.12 -19.54
C ARG A 302 -14.52 24.62 -18.48
N GLU A 303 -14.99 25.36 -17.48
CA GLU A 303 -14.14 25.88 -16.41
C GLU A 303 -13.50 24.74 -15.59
N ILE A 304 -14.26 23.68 -15.33
CA ILE A 304 -13.72 22.45 -14.73
C ILE A 304 -12.64 21.84 -15.62
N GLY A 305 -12.92 21.69 -16.92
CA GLY A 305 -11.99 21.16 -17.91
C GLY A 305 -10.69 21.96 -17.95
N ASP A 306 -10.78 23.28 -17.94
CA ASP A 306 -9.63 24.19 -18.02
C ASP A 306 -8.82 24.21 -16.72
N GLN A 307 -9.49 24.35 -15.56
CA GLN A 307 -8.83 24.43 -14.26
C GLN A 307 -8.21 23.09 -13.85
N GLN A 308 -8.93 21.99 -14.08
CA GLN A 308 -8.54 20.65 -13.62
C GLN A 308 -7.89 19.80 -14.72
N LYS A 309 -7.81 20.31 -15.96
CA LYS A 309 -7.28 19.59 -17.14
C LYS A 309 -8.02 18.28 -17.39
N LEU A 310 -9.36 18.33 -17.30
CA LEU A 310 -10.24 17.18 -17.41
C LEU A 310 -10.93 17.10 -18.79
N PRO A 311 -11.23 15.88 -19.28
CA PRO A 311 -11.98 15.70 -20.53
C PRO A 311 -13.43 16.14 -20.37
N GLN A 312 -13.73 17.35 -20.86
CA GLN A 312 -15.01 18.05 -20.72
C GLN A 312 -16.20 17.21 -21.21
N ASP A 313 -16.01 16.55 -22.35
CA ASP A 313 -16.97 15.69 -23.06
C ASP A 313 -17.40 14.46 -22.26
N ARG A 314 -16.61 14.09 -21.25
CA ARG A 314 -16.86 12.91 -20.41
C ARG A 314 -17.41 13.27 -19.05
N LEU A 315 -17.56 14.55 -18.70
CA LEU A 315 -17.96 14.97 -17.36
C LEU A 315 -19.44 14.67 -17.07
N ILE A 316 -19.68 13.95 -15.98
CA ILE A 316 -21.00 13.76 -15.37
C ILE A 316 -21.04 14.54 -14.06
N LEU A 317 -22.02 15.42 -13.92
CA LEU A 317 -22.18 16.30 -12.77
C LEU A 317 -23.44 15.94 -11.98
N PHE A 318 -23.29 15.69 -10.68
CA PHE A 318 -24.39 15.44 -9.75
C PHE A 318 -24.41 16.52 -8.68
N LEU A 319 -25.55 17.17 -8.48
CA LEU A 319 -25.71 18.14 -7.41
C LEU A 319 -26.00 17.40 -6.10
N ASP A 320 -25.20 17.69 -5.06
CA ASP A 320 -25.41 17.17 -3.70
C ASP A 320 -26.61 17.87 -3.05
N ASN A 321 -27.80 17.34 -3.27
CA ASN A 321 -29.04 17.78 -2.65
C ASN A 321 -29.89 16.56 -2.27
N HIS A 322 -31.00 16.77 -1.55
CA HIS A 322 -31.89 15.68 -1.10
C HIS A 322 -32.44 14.78 -2.22
N GLN A 323 -32.30 15.17 -3.49
CA GLN A 323 -32.77 14.42 -4.65
C GLN A 323 -31.64 13.84 -5.51
N ASN A 324 -30.36 14.13 -5.22
CA ASN A 324 -29.19 13.72 -6.02
C ASN A 324 -29.41 13.88 -7.54
N ARG A 325 -29.82 15.08 -7.96
CA ARG A 325 -30.21 15.35 -9.35
C ARG A 325 -29.00 15.37 -10.30
N LEU A 326 -29.11 14.69 -11.44
CA LEU A 326 -28.13 14.76 -12.51
C LEU A 326 -28.23 16.13 -13.21
N ILE A 327 -27.20 16.97 -13.11
CA ILE A 327 -27.18 18.28 -13.77
C ILE A 327 -27.18 18.11 -15.31
N ASN A 328 -26.62 17.00 -15.79
CA ASN A 328 -26.53 16.72 -17.22
C ASN A 328 -27.88 16.37 -17.89
N GLU A 329 -28.95 16.06 -17.13
CA GLU A 329 -30.27 15.73 -17.71
C GLU A 329 -30.95 16.93 -18.37
N ASP A 330 -30.68 18.14 -17.87
CA ASP A 330 -31.29 19.39 -18.36
C ASP A 330 -30.63 19.92 -19.65
N GLY A 331 -29.55 19.25 -20.11
CA GLY A 331 -28.78 19.62 -21.29
C GLY A 331 -27.71 20.68 -21.02
N ASP A 332 -26.66 20.69 -21.84
CA ASP A 332 -25.48 21.56 -21.64
C ASP A 332 -25.80 23.07 -21.72
N GLY A 333 -26.94 23.46 -22.32
CA GLY A 333 -27.41 24.84 -22.38
C GLY A 333 -28.24 25.31 -21.17
N ALA A 334 -28.53 24.44 -20.20
CA ALA A 334 -29.31 24.81 -19.02
C ALA A 334 -28.54 25.78 -18.12
N SER A 335 -29.26 26.76 -17.55
CA SER A 335 -28.74 27.64 -16.53
C SER A 335 -28.43 26.86 -15.25
N LEU A 336 -27.28 27.11 -14.64
CA LEU A 336 -26.90 26.46 -13.39
C LEU A 336 -27.90 26.75 -12.25
N VAL A 337 -28.49 27.95 -12.25
CA VAL A 337 -29.51 28.34 -11.26
C VAL A 337 -30.78 27.50 -11.44
N ASP A 338 -31.19 27.22 -12.67
CA ASP A 338 -32.37 26.40 -12.98
C ASP A 338 -32.14 24.92 -12.62
N CYS A 339 -30.89 24.47 -12.68
CA CYS A 339 -30.46 23.17 -12.17
C CYS A 339 -30.36 23.11 -10.63
N GLY A 340 -30.57 24.24 -9.92
CA GLY A 340 -30.52 24.34 -8.46
C GLY A 340 -29.11 24.56 -7.87
N VAL A 341 -28.15 24.97 -8.70
CA VAL A 341 -26.79 25.30 -8.24
C VAL A 341 -26.75 26.72 -7.70
N HIS A 342 -26.17 26.88 -6.51
CA HIS A 342 -25.99 28.14 -5.82
C HIS A 342 -24.55 28.27 -5.29
N GLU A 343 -24.20 29.45 -4.77
CA GLU A 343 -22.92 29.62 -4.09
C GLU A 343 -22.80 28.63 -2.91
N GLY A 344 -21.69 27.89 -2.86
CA GLY A 344 -21.46 26.86 -1.85
C GLY A 344 -22.11 25.50 -2.14
N SER A 345 -22.80 25.33 -3.27
CA SER A 345 -23.28 24.01 -3.72
C SER A 345 -22.11 23.04 -3.93
N HIS A 346 -22.28 21.80 -3.46
CA HIS A 346 -21.34 20.71 -3.73
C HIS A 346 -21.80 19.95 -4.97
N ILE A 347 -20.90 19.77 -5.93
CA ILE A 347 -21.16 19.03 -7.16
C ILE A 347 -20.18 17.86 -7.22
N TYR A 348 -20.71 16.64 -7.27
CA TYR A 348 -19.92 15.44 -7.52
C TYR A 348 -19.63 15.30 -9.00
N LEU A 349 -18.36 15.03 -9.30
CA LEU A 349 -17.86 14.86 -10.66
C LEU A 349 -17.51 13.40 -10.91
N PHE A 350 -18.04 12.85 -12.01
CA PHE A 350 -17.74 11.52 -12.52
C PHE A 350 -17.39 11.60 -14.01
N PHE A 351 -16.91 10.49 -14.56
CA PHE A 351 -16.58 10.39 -15.98
C PHE A 351 -17.42 9.31 -16.65
N ASN A 352 -17.97 9.62 -17.83
CA ASN A 352 -18.47 8.59 -18.72
C ASN A 352 -17.32 7.64 -19.09
N PRO A 353 -17.56 6.31 -19.05
CA PRO A 353 -16.62 5.35 -19.61
C PRO A 353 -16.34 5.67 -21.07
N LEU A 354 -15.18 5.27 -21.58
CA LEU A 354 -15.00 5.19 -23.03
C LEU A 354 -15.90 4.04 -23.53
N GLU A 355 -16.53 4.19 -24.70
CA GLU A 355 -17.37 3.13 -25.26
C GLU A 355 -16.51 1.93 -25.66
N ASP A 356 -16.36 0.99 -24.73
CA ASP A 356 -15.63 -0.27 -24.94
C ASP A 356 -16.59 -1.38 -25.42
N GLY A 357 -17.56 -1.09 -26.31
CA GLY A 357 -18.45 -2.09 -26.93
C GLY A 357 -19.22 -3.03 -25.99
N SER A 358 -19.26 -2.75 -24.69
CA SER A 358 -19.77 -3.63 -23.63
C SER A 358 -21.14 -3.13 -23.15
N THR A 359 -22.20 -3.87 -23.48
CA THR A 359 -23.60 -3.59 -23.13
C THR A 359 -23.93 -3.95 -21.68
N HIS A 360 -23.22 -3.39 -20.71
CA HIS A 360 -23.65 -3.45 -19.31
C HIS A 360 -24.37 -2.14 -18.96
N HIS A 361 -25.68 -2.23 -18.72
CA HIS A 361 -26.43 -1.14 -18.10
C HIS A 361 -25.86 -0.89 -16.70
N PHE A 362 -25.13 0.21 -16.53
CA PHE A 362 -24.57 0.61 -15.25
C PHE A 362 -25.65 1.29 -14.42
N LEU A 363 -26.12 0.60 -13.38
CA LEU A 363 -26.82 1.23 -12.26
C LEU A 363 -25.74 1.87 -11.37
N PHE A 364 -25.67 3.19 -11.37
CA PHE A 364 -24.88 3.95 -10.40
C PHE A 364 -25.46 3.71 -9.00
N THR A 365 -24.88 2.79 -8.24
CA THR A 365 -25.15 2.70 -6.80
C THR A 365 -24.27 3.72 -6.08
N LEU A 366 -24.87 4.82 -5.62
CA LEU A 366 -24.24 5.73 -4.67
C LEU A 366 -23.78 4.94 -3.44
N PRO A 367 -22.57 5.19 -2.91
CA PRO A 367 -22.12 4.56 -1.68
C PRO A 367 -23.10 4.76 -0.52
N ASP A 368 -23.27 3.77 0.35
CA ASP A 368 -24.13 3.85 1.55
C ASP A 368 -23.80 5.04 2.47
N SER A 369 -22.61 5.64 2.35
CA SER A 369 -22.24 6.89 3.05
C SER A 369 -23.07 8.12 2.64
N PHE A 370 -23.87 8.03 1.58
CA PHE A 370 -24.78 9.08 1.11
C PHE A 370 -26.23 8.86 1.55
N LEU A 371 -26.54 7.68 2.09
CA LEU A 371 -27.79 7.42 2.77
C LEU A 371 -27.56 7.80 4.24
N GLY A 372 -27.92 9.03 4.60
CA GLY A 372 -27.91 9.45 6.00
C GLY A 372 -28.63 8.42 6.87
N GLU A 373 -28.14 8.21 8.09
CA GLU A 373 -28.82 7.41 9.10
C GLU A 373 -30.30 7.85 9.16
N ALA A 374 -31.19 6.94 8.77
CA ALA A 374 -32.63 7.08 8.94
C ALA A 374 -33.02 6.70 10.38
#